data_AF-A0A7V0NZY5-F1
#
_entry.id   AF-A0A7V0NZY5-F1
#
_cell.length_a   1.000
_cell.length_b   1.000
_cell.length_c   1.000
_cell.angle_alpha   90.00
_cell.angle_beta   90.00
_cell.angle_gamma   90.00
#
_symmetry.space_group_name_H-M   'P 1'
#
loop_
_entity.id
_entity.type
_entity.pdbx_description
1 polymer ?
#
loop_
_entity_poly.entity_id
_entity_poly.type
_entity_poly.pdbx_seq_one_letter_code
_entity_poly.pdbx_strand_id
1 'polypeptide(L)'
;GLDTFALALASEVNALHRTGYGLGGSTGLDFFDANTTGAADIALSQEVAEDEGKIAASADGSTGNGEIALAIFNLQNELAMEEGTTTLGGYYATLAADVGALKQGAENELMESELALQQLESWQTSVEGVSLDEEMANLVRYQQAYTAVAKFLSAIDEMLQVLIAVA
;
A
#
# COMPACT_ATOMS: atom_id res chain seq x y z
N GLY A 1 -1.69 -5.74 16.05
CA GLY A 1 -2.57 -5.95 14.89
C GLY A 1 -2.79 -7.43 14.70
N LEU A 2 -2.30 -8.03 13.61
CA LEU A 2 -2.47 -9.46 13.35
C LEU A 2 -1.84 -10.35 14.42
N ASP A 3 -0.65 -10.03 14.92
CA ASP A 3 -0.01 -10.82 15.99
C ASP A 3 -0.84 -10.83 17.27
N THR A 4 -1.36 -9.66 17.66
CA THR A 4 -2.28 -9.53 18.82
C THR A 4 -3.52 -10.40 18.64
N PHE A 5 -4.12 -10.39 17.45
CA PHE A 5 -5.28 -11.22 17.12
C PHE A 5 -4.94 -12.72 17.20
N ALA A 6 -3.82 -13.14 16.61
CA ALA A 6 -3.39 -14.53 16.59
C ALA A 6 -3.09 -15.05 18.01
N LEU A 7 -2.40 -14.26 18.83
CA LEU A 7 -2.10 -14.60 20.22
C LEU A 7 -3.37 -14.73 21.06
N ALA A 8 -4.33 -13.81 20.91
CA ALA A 8 -5.61 -13.88 21.63
C ALA A 8 -6.42 -15.10 21.20
N LEU A 9 -6.56 -15.35 19.89
CA LEU A 9 -7.22 -16.53 19.37
C LEU A 9 -6.60 -17.82 19.92
N ALA A 10 -5.27 -17.93 19.85
CA ALA A 10 -4.55 -19.10 20.36
C ALA A 10 -4.76 -19.28 21.87
N SER A 11 -4.67 -18.19 22.63
CA SER A 11 -4.86 -18.19 24.08
C SER A 11 -6.27 -18.64 24.49
N GLU A 12 -7.32 -18.05 23.90
CA GLU A 12 -8.71 -18.37 24.23
C GLU A 12 -9.08 -19.80 23.84
N VAL A 13 -8.66 -20.24 22.65
CA VAL A 13 -8.91 -21.63 22.20
C VAL A 13 -8.16 -22.61 23.10
N ASN A 14 -6.89 -22.36 23.43
CA ASN A 14 -6.13 -23.22 24.33
C ASN A 14 -6.73 -23.25 25.74
N ALA A 15 -7.23 -22.12 26.24
CA ALA A 15 -7.89 -22.05 27.54
C ALA A 15 -9.09 -22.99 27.62
N LEU A 16 -9.94 -23.03 26.59
CA LEU A 16 -11.07 -23.96 26.52
C LEU A 16 -10.61 -25.40 26.25
N HIS A 17 -9.72 -25.60 25.28
CA HIS A 17 -9.27 -26.93 24.88
C HIS A 17 -8.62 -27.72 26.03
N ARG A 18 -7.83 -27.05 26.88
CA ARG A 18 -7.22 -27.69 28.07
C ARG A 18 -8.25 -28.23 29.06
N THR A 19 -9.48 -27.71 29.08
CA THR A 19 -10.55 -28.18 29.97
C THR A 19 -11.30 -29.40 29.43
N GLY A 20 -11.10 -29.72 28.15
CA GLY A 20 -11.79 -30.82 27.49
C GLY A 20 -11.05 -32.14 27.55
N TYR A 21 -11.68 -33.14 26.93
CA TYR A 21 -11.19 -34.50 26.78
C TYR A 21 -11.21 -34.91 25.31
N GLY A 22 -10.09 -35.47 24.84
CA GLY A 22 -9.95 -36.10 23.54
C GLY A 22 -10.43 -37.57 23.53
N LEU A 23 -10.43 -38.17 22.34
CA LEU A 23 -10.64 -39.60 22.17
C LEU A 23 -9.54 -40.38 22.91
N GLY A 24 -9.96 -41.24 23.85
CA GLY A 24 -9.03 -41.96 24.73
C GLY A 24 -8.73 -41.27 26.06
N GLY A 25 -9.36 -40.12 26.33
CA GLY A 25 -9.32 -39.46 27.64
C GLY A 25 -8.12 -38.54 27.87
N SER A 26 -7.39 -38.17 26.81
CA SER A 26 -6.36 -37.12 26.87
C SER A 26 -6.99 -35.78 27.26
N THR A 27 -6.33 -35.02 28.13
CA THR A 27 -6.84 -33.73 28.65
C THR A 27 -5.67 -32.81 29.02
N GLY A 28 -5.92 -31.52 29.22
CA GLY A 28 -4.90 -30.54 29.60
C GLY A 28 -3.91 -30.19 28.49
N LEU A 29 -4.22 -30.54 27.24
CA LEU A 29 -3.39 -30.25 26.08
C LEU A 29 -3.80 -28.93 25.42
N ASP A 30 -2.83 -28.24 24.82
CA ASP A 30 -3.09 -27.06 24.00
C ASP A 30 -3.51 -27.46 22.58
N PHE A 31 -4.39 -26.67 21.95
CA PHE A 31 -4.79 -26.84 20.56
C PHE A 31 -3.78 -26.21 19.60
N PHE A 32 -3.39 -24.95 19.88
CA PHE A 32 -2.33 -24.22 19.21
C PHE A 32 -1.01 -24.31 20.00
N ASP A 33 0.12 -24.19 19.30
CA ASP A 33 1.44 -24.19 19.94
C ASP A 33 1.57 -23.06 20.98
N ALA A 34 1.94 -23.41 22.21
CA ALA A 34 2.16 -22.47 23.31
C ALA A 34 3.31 -21.48 23.05
N ASN A 35 4.20 -21.80 22.11
CA ASN A 35 5.31 -20.94 21.69
C ASN A 35 4.94 -19.99 20.55
N THR A 36 3.69 -19.98 20.09
CA THR A 36 3.21 -19.01 19.08
C THR A 36 3.54 -17.58 19.54
N THR A 37 4.24 -16.82 18.71
CA THR A 37 4.63 -15.43 19.00
C THR A 37 3.77 -14.40 18.26
N GLY A 38 3.04 -14.82 17.22
CA GLY A 38 2.18 -13.95 16.44
C GLY A 38 1.42 -14.66 15.33
N ALA A 39 1.02 -13.90 14.31
CA ALA A 39 0.24 -14.43 13.19
C ALA A 39 1.09 -15.22 12.20
N ALA A 40 2.40 -14.96 12.14
CA ALA A 40 3.30 -15.60 11.19
C ALA A 40 3.65 -17.06 11.55
N ASP A 41 3.58 -17.42 12.83
CA ASP A 41 3.99 -18.71 13.37
C ASP A 41 2.86 -19.47 14.07
N ILE A 42 1.61 -19.00 13.96
CA ILE A 42 0.45 -19.71 14.52
C ILE A 42 0.32 -21.09 13.87
N ALA A 43 0.33 -22.13 14.72
CA ALA A 43 0.28 -23.52 14.30
C ALA A 43 -0.41 -24.37 15.36
N LEU A 44 -0.87 -25.57 14.98
CA LEU A 44 -1.35 -26.56 15.93
C LEU A 44 -0.23 -27.02 16.86
N SER A 45 -0.58 -27.40 18.09
CA SER A 45 0.37 -28.07 18.98
C SER A 45 0.81 -29.40 18.36
N GLN A 46 2.05 -29.82 18.65
CA GLN A 46 2.58 -31.10 18.13
C GLN A 46 1.65 -32.27 18.48
N GLU A 47 1.10 -32.27 19.69
CA GLU A 47 0.23 -33.34 20.16
C GLU A 47 -1.03 -33.50 19.31
N VAL A 48 -1.70 -32.38 19.01
CA VAL A 48 -2.92 -32.36 18.18
C VAL A 48 -2.58 -32.57 16.70
N ALA A 49 -1.44 -32.07 16.24
CA ALA A 49 -1.00 -32.23 14.85
C ALA A 49 -0.65 -33.69 14.51
N GLU A 50 -0.12 -34.45 15.47
CA GLU A 50 0.26 -35.87 15.29
C GLU A 50 -0.91 -36.84 15.52
N ASP A 51 -1.91 -36.45 16.32
CA ASP A 51 -3.04 -37.30 16.68
C ASP A 51 -4.33 -36.50 16.84
N GLU A 52 -5.22 -36.62 15.85
CA GLU A 52 -6.56 -36.02 15.84
C GLU A 52 -7.42 -36.47 17.03
N GLY A 53 -7.13 -37.63 17.61
CA GLY A 53 -7.77 -38.13 18.83
C GLY A 53 -7.49 -37.24 20.04
N LYS A 54 -6.47 -36.39 20.01
CA LYS A 54 -6.18 -35.43 21.09
C LYS A 54 -6.94 -34.12 20.98
N ILE A 55 -7.81 -33.95 19.97
CA ILE A 55 -8.74 -32.82 19.92
C ILE A 55 -9.77 -32.98 21.05
N ALA A 56 -9.65 -32.11 22.05
CA ALA A 56 -10.37 -32.16 23.31
C ALA A 56 -11.78 -31.53 23.20
N ALA A 57 -12.67 -32.18 22.43
CA ALA A 57 -14.00 -31.65 22.13
C ALA A 57 -15.06 -31.91 23.23
N SER A 58 -14.86 -32.93 24.07
CA SER A 58 -15.82 -33.36 25.09
C SER A 58 -15.54 -32.69 26.44
N ALA A 59 -16.56 -32.26 27.17
CA ALA A 59 -16.39 -31.69 28.52
C ALA A 59 -16.18 -32.75 29.61
N ASP A 60 -16.61 -34.00 29.38
CA ASP A 60 -16.62 -35.07 30.37
C ASP A 60 -15.94 -36.38 29.89
N GLY A 61 -15.41 -36.39 28.67
CA GLY A 61 -14.79 -37.56 28.04
C GLY A 61 -15.78 -38.56 27.45
N SER A 62 -17.09 -38.29 27.50
CA SER A 62 -18.09 -39.15 26.86
C SER A 62 -18.06 -39.01 25.35
N THR A 63 -18.23 -40.14 24.65
CA THR A 63 -18.30 -40.17 23.19
C THR A 63 -19.54 -39.42 22.70
N GLY A 64 -19.35 -38.47 21.79
CA GLY A 64 -20.43 -37.67 21.21
C GLY A 64 -20.76 -36.39 21.97
N ASN A 65 -20.12 -36.12 23.11
CA ASN A 65 -20.15 -34.81 23.75
C ASN A 65 -19.19 -33.86 22.99
N GLY A 66 -19.73 -32.73 22.53
CA GLY A 66 -19.01 -31.69 21.80
C GLY A 66 -19.09 -30.32 22.49
N GLU A 67 -19.31 -30.29 23.80
CA GLU A 67 -19.55 -29.04 24.54
C GLU A 67 -18.35 -28.09 24.48
N ILE A 68 -17.11 -28.60 24.52
CA ILE A 68 -15.91 -27.75 24.40
C ILE A 68 -15.76 -27.21 22.98
N ALA A 69 -16.05 -28.03 21.97
CA ALA A 69 -16.08 -27.55 20.58
C ALA A 69 -17.14 -26.46 20.37
N LEU A 70 -18.30 -26.58 21.01
CA LEU A 70 -19.35 -25.56 21.00
C LEU A 70 -18.90 -24.29 21.76
N ALA A 71 -18.23 -24.43 22.89
CA ALA A 71 -17.67 -23.30 23.62
C ALA A 71 -16.64 -22.54 22.79
N ILE A 72 -15.74 -23.25 22.09
CA ILE A 72 -14.78 -22.67 21.15
C ILE A 72 -15.50 -21.94 20.01
N PHE A 73 -16.56 -22.52 19.45
CA PHE A 73 -17.38 -21.85 18.45
C PHE A 73 -18.02 -20.55 18.96
N ASN A 74 -18.42 -20.51 20.25
CA ASN A 74 -19.03 -19.33 20.85
C ASN A 74 -18.03 -18.20 21.13
N LEU A 75 -16.71 -18.45 21.13
CA LEU A 75 -15.67 -17.40 21.28
C LEU A 75 -15.80 -16.28 20.26
N GLN A 76 -16.38 -16.54 19.08
CA GLN A 76 -16.62 -15.50 18.07
C GLN A 76 -17.51 -14.34 18.59
N ASN A 77 -18.34 -14.62 19.61
CA ASN A 77 -19.25 -13.66 20.23
C ASN A 77 -18.69 -13.08 21.55
N GLU A 78 -17.61 -13.66 22.08
CA GLU A 78 -17.01 -13.23 23.34
C GLU A 78 -16.11 -12.01 23.15
N LEU A 79 -16.08 -11.15 24.17
CA LEU A 79 -15.20 -9.98 24.20
C LEU A 79 -13.81 -10.42 24.66
N ALA A 80 -13.01 -10.94 23.72
CA ALA A 80 -11.67 -11.48 23.98
C ALA A 80 -10.52 -10.54 23.59
N MET A 81 -10.83 -9.36 23.04
CA MET A 81 -9.85 -8.42 22.51
C MET A 81 -9.96 -7.06 23.20
N GLU A 82 -8.88 -6.26 23.16
CA GLU A 82 -8.82 -4.89 23.69
C GLU A 82 -9.34 -4.80 25.13
N GLU A 83 -8.73 -5.56 26.05
CA GLU A 83 -9.12 -5.65 27.47
C GLU A 83 -10.60 -6.05 27.69
N GLY A 84 -11.16 -6.82 26.77
CA GLY A 84 -12.53 -7.32 26.87
C GLY A 84 -13.59 -6.33 26.39
N THR A 85 -13.24 -5.46 25.44
CA THR A 85 -14.16 -4.47 24.87
C THR A 85 -14.65 -4.83 23.46
N THR A 86 -13.96 -5.74 22.77
CA THR A 86 -14.33 -6.13 21.40
C THR A 86 -14.18 -7.64 21.18
N THR A 87 -14.95 -8.16 20.23
CA THR A 87 -14.85 -9.57 19.83
C THR A 87 -13.66 -9.77 18.90
N LEU A 88 -13.23 -11.02 18.75
CA LEU A 88 -12.20 -11.39 17.75
C LEU A 88 -12.60 -10.91 16.34
N GLY A 89 -13.86 -11.16 15.93
CA GLY A 89 -14.37 -10.73 14.64
C GLY A 89 -14.43 -9.20 14.50
N GLY A 90 -14.86 -8.49 15.54
CA GLY A 90 -14.90 -7.03 15.56
C GLY A 90 -13.51 -6.41 15.43
N TYR A 91 -12.53 -6.94 16.17
CA TYR A 91 -11.14 -6.51 16.06
C TYR A 91 -10.57 -6.70 14.65
N TYR A 92 -10.80 -7.88 14.06
CA TYR A 92 -10.34 -8.19 12.70
C TYR A 92 -10.99 -7.27 11.66
N ALA A 93 -12.29 -6.96 11.81
CA ALA A 93 -12.99 -6.04 10.93
C ALA A 93 -12.42 -4.62 11.00
N THR A 94 -12.11 -4.11 12.19
CA THR A 94 -11.44 -2.81 12.37
C THR A 94 -10.07 -2.81 11.70
N LEU A 95 -9.27 -3.86 11.90
CA LEU A 95 -7.94 -3.96 11.28
C LEU A 95 -8.03 -3.96 9.74
N ALA A 96 -9.00 -4.67 9.16
CA ALA A 96 -9.23 -4.66 7.72
C ALA A 96 -9.69 -3.27 7.23
N ALA A 97 -10.54 -2.58 8.00
CA ALA A 97 -10.99 -1.23 7.69
C ALA A 97 -9.82 -0.23 7.72
N ASP A 98 -8.91 -0.33 8.69
CA ASP A 98 -7.72 0.53 8.80
C ASP A 98 -6.81 0.39 7.58
N VAL A 99 -6.55 -0.84 7.13
CA VAL A 99 -5.78 -1.10 5.89
C VAL A 99 -6.48 -0.49 4.68
N GLY A 100 -7.82 -0.61 4.60
CA GLY A 100 -8.61 0.01 3.54
C GLY A 100 -8.51 1.54 3.55
N ALA A 101 -8.59 2.15 4.73
CA ALA A 101 -8.46 3.60 4.90
C ALA A 101 -7.06 4.10 4.52
N LEU A 102 -6.01 3.38 4.94
CA LEU A 102 -4.61 3.68 4.56
C LEU A 102 -4.41 3.61 3.05
N LYS A 103 -4.96 2.58 2.39
CA LYS A 103 -4.91 2.44 0.94
C LYS A 103 -5.59 3.63 0.24
N GLN A 104 -6.80 3.98 0.67
CA GLN A 104 -7.54 5.11 0.11
C GLN A 104 -6.79 6.43 0.28
N GLY A 105 -6.15 6.63 1.44
CA GLY A 105 -5.28 7.79 1.69
C GLY A 105 -4.11 7.86 0.71
N ALA A 106 -3.39 6.74 0.53
CA ALA A 106 -2.26 6.67 -0.39
C ALA A 106 -2.67 6.88 -1.86
N GLU A 107 -3.84 6.38 -2.28
CA GLU A 107 -4.38 6.63 -3.63
C GLU A 107 -4.70 8.11 -3.85
N ASN A 108 -5.26 8.79 -2.84
CA ASN A 108 -5.53 10.23 -2.92
C ASN A 108 -4.22 11.05 -2.98
N GLU A 109 -3.23 10.72 -2.14
CA GLU A 109 -1.92 11.39 -2.15
C GLU A 109 -1.19 11.22 -3.49
N LEU A 110 -1.30 10.04 -4.09
CA LEU A 110 -0.76 9.78 -5.43
C LEU A 110 -1.44 10.67 -6.48
N MET A 111 -2.77 10.72 -6.48
CA MET A 111 -3.54 11.56 -7.40
C MET A 111 -3.19 13.04 -7.25
N GLU A 112 -3.07 13.54 -6.01
CA GLU A 112 -2.65 14.92 -5.75
C GLU A 112 -1.25 15.21 -6.28
N SER A 113 -0.32 14.27 -6.07
CA SER A 113 1.06 14.38 -6.56
C SER A 113 1.14 14.38 -8.09
N GLU A 114 0.33 13.55 -8.76
CA GLU A 114 0.23 13.52 -10.23
C GLU A 114 -0.33 14.83 -10.80
N LEU A 115 -1.36 15.39 -10.17
CA LEU A 115 -1.92 16.69 -10.55
C LEU A 115 -0.90 17.82 -10.37
N ALA A 116 -0.17 17.81 -9.25
CA ALA A 116 0.89 18.78 -9.00
C ALA A 116 2.01 18.67 -10.04
N LEU A 117 2.43 17.45 -10.38
CA LEU A 117 3.43 17.20 -11.42
C LEU A 117 2.95 17.74 -12.78
N GLN A 118 1.73 17.41 -13.19
CA GLN A 118 1.15 17.89 -14.44
C GLN A 118 1.11 19.43 -14.50
N GLN A 119 0.79 20.08 -13.38
CA GLN A 119 0.77 21.54 -13.30
C GLN A 119 2.18 22.14 -13.46
N LEU A 120 3.19 21.51 -12.86
CA LEU A 120 4.59 21.93 -12.98
C LEU A 120 5.13 21.70 -14.40
N GLU A 121 4.81 20.58 -15.05
CA GLU A 121 5.17 20.32 -16.45
C GLU A 121 4.52 21.33 -17.41
N SER A 122 3.27 21.71 -17.15
CA SER A 122 2.58 22.76 -17.90
C SER A 122 3.26 24.12 -17.74
N TRP A 123 3.70 24.46 -16.53
CA TRP A 123 4.47 25.69 -16.28
C TRP A 123 5.85 25.66 -16.92
N GLN A 124 6.54 24.52 -16.85
CA GLN A 124 7.81 24.34 -17.53
C GLN A 124 7.64 24.55 -19.03
N THR A 125 6.64 23.92 -19.64
CA THR A 125 6.35 24.06 -21.07
C THR A 125 5.94 25.49 -21.45
N SER A 126 5.29 26.25 -20.57
CA SER A 126 4.92 27.64 -20.87
C SER A 126 6.10 28.61 -20.79
N VAL A 127 7.11 28.32 -19.97
CA VAL A 127 8.33 29.11 -19.84
C VAL A 127 9.38 28.71 -20.87
N GLU A 128 9.54 27.40 -21.12
CA GLU A 128 10.49 26.84 -22.10
C GLU A 128 9.92 26.80 -23.52
N GLY A 129 8.61 26.99 -23.66
CA GLY A 129 7.90 27.02 -24.94
C GLY A 129 8.27 28.26 -25.74
N VAL A 130 9.36 28.17 -26.50
CA VAL A 130 9.69 29.17 -27.51
C VAL A 130 8.58 29.17 -28.56
N SER A 131 7.94 30.32 -28.77
CA SER A 131 6.92 30.43 -29.82
C SER A 131 7.61 30.34 -31.19
N LEU A 132 7.35 29.26 -31.94
CA LEU A 132 7.85 29.08 -33.31
C LEU A 132 7.49 30.27 -34.21
N ASP A 133 6.34 30.91 -33.97
CA ASP A 133 5.93 32.10 -34.71
C ASP A 133 6.79 33.32 -34.35
N GLU A 134 7.21 33.45 -33.09
CA GLU A 134 8.08 34.51 -32.62
C GLU A 134 9.53 34.29 -33.07
N GLU A 135 10.02 33.05 -33.06
CA GLU A 135 11.29 32.68 -33.69
C GLU A 135 11.26 32.89 -35.20
N MET A 136 10.17 32.56 -35.89
CA MET A 136 10.03 32.79 -37.34
C MET A 136 9.97 34.28 -37.66
N ALA A 137 9.25 35.08 -36.87
CA ALA A 137 9.24 36.54 -37.01
C ALA A 137 10.64 37.14 -36.81
N ASN A 138 11.38 36.67 -35.80
CA ASN A 138 12.77 37.06 -35.58
C ASN A 138 13.67 36.62 -36.73
N LEU A 139 13.51 35.40 -37.24
CA LEU A 139 14.26 34.89 -38.39
C LEU A 139 14.02 35.73 -39.65
N VAL A 140 12.75 36.05 -39.97
CA VAL A 140 12.39 36.92 -41.09
C VAL A 140 12.98 38.32 -40.89
N ARG A 141 12.92 38.87 -39.67
CA ARG A 141 13.53 40.16 -39.33
C ARG A 141 15.04 40.14 -39.54
N TYR A 142 15.74 39.08 -39.12
CA TYR A 142 17.17 38.93 -39.35
C TYR A 142 17.52 38.77 -40.83
N GLN A 143 16.72 38.03 -41.61
CA GLN A 143 16.89 37.93 -43.06
C GLN A 143 16.71 39.28 -43.78
N GLN A 144 15.70 40.06 -43.38
CA GLN A 144 15.48 41.41 -43.91
C GLN A 144 16.62 42.35 -43.54
N ALA A 145 17.08 42.32 -42.29
CA ALA A 145 18.22 43.11 -41.84
C ALA A 145 19.50 42.73 -42.61
N TYR A 146 19.77 41.44 -42.81
CA TYR A 146 20.91 40.96 -43.59
C TYR A 146 20.84 41.44 -45.04
N THR A 147 19.67 41.36 -45.67
CA THR A 147 19.44 41.85 -47.04
C THR A 147 19.64 43.37 -47.12
N ALA A 148 19.19 44.12 -46.12
CA ALA A 148 19.40 45.57 -46.05
C ALA A 148 20.88 45.92 -45.90
N VAL A 149 21.63 45.19 -45.05
CA VAL A 149 23.08 45.35 -44.90
C VAL A 149 23.82 45.00 -46.19
N ALA A 150 23.42 43.93 -46.89
CA ALA A 150 24.01 43.57 -48.18
C ALA A 150 23.83 44.69 -49.22
N LYS A 151 22.63 45.26 -49.33
CA LYS A 151 22.36 46.42 -50.21
C LYS A 151 23.16 47.66 -49.79
N PHE A 152 23.30 47.91 -48.49
CA PHE A 152 24.10 49.01 -47.98
C PHE A 152 25.59 48.83 -48.33
N LEU A 153 26.13 47.61 -48.20
CA LEU A 153 27.50 47.28 -48.63
C LEU A 153 27.68 47.46 -50.14
N SER A 154 26.71 47.03 -50.96
CA SER A 154 26.75 47.28 -52.41
C SER A 154 26.76 48.77 -52.74
N ALA A 155 25.95 49.58 -52.07
CA ALA A 155 25.96 51.03 -52.26
C ALA A 155 27.30 51.66 -51.84
N ILE A 156 27.93 51.16 -50.78
CA ILE A 156 29.29 51.57 -50.40
C ILE A 156 30.30 51.18 -51.48
N ASP A 157 30.24 49.96 -52.00
CA ASP A 157 31.13 49.49 -53.06
C ASP A 157 30.99 50.34 -54.33
N GLU A 158 29.76 50.65 -54.74
CA GLU A 158 29.48 51.57 -55.86
C GLU A 158 30.05 52.96 -55.62
N MET A 159 29.89 53.52 -54.42
CA MET A 159 30.50 54.81 -54.06
C MET A 159 32.02 54.76 -54.11
N LEU A 160 32.65 53.68 -53.62
CA LEU A 160 34.10 53.50 -53.68
C LEU A 160 34.60 53.37 -55.13
N GLN A 161 33.88 52.65 -56.00
CA GLN A 161 34.21 52.55 -57.42
C GLN A 161 34.14 53.91 -58.12
N VAL A 162 33.13 54.73 -57.84
CA VAL A 162 33.04 56.10 -58.39
C VAL A 162 34.21 56.96 -57.92
N LEU A 163 34.58 56.88 -56.64
CA LEU A 163 35.73 57.61 -56.10
C LEU A 163 37.06 57.19 -56.75
N ILE A 164 37.24 55.90 -57.04
CA ILE A 164 38.43 55.37 -57.74
C ILE A 164 38.44 55.80 -59.21
N ALA A 165 37.29 55.83 -59.88
CA ALA A 165 37.19 56.17 -61.31
C ALA A 165 37.35 57.67 -61.62
N VAL A 166 37.20 58.54 -60.61
CA VAL A 166 37.36 60.00 -60.72
C VAL A 166 38.76 60.47 -60.26
N ALA A 167 39.57 59.58 -59.69
CA ALA A 167 41.00 59.79 -59.42
C ALA A 167 41.86 59.43 -60.63
#